data_AF-A0A367KVX0-F1
#
_entry.id   AF-A0A367KVX0-F1
#
_cell.length_a   1.000
_cell.length_b   1.000
_cell.length_c   1.000
_cell.angle_alpha   90.00
_cell.angle_beta   90.00
_cell.angle_gamma   90.00
#
_symmetry.space_group_name_H-M   'P 1'
#
loop_
_entity.id
_entity.type
_entity.pdbx_description
1 polymer ?
#
loop_
_entity_poly.entity_id
_entity_poly.type
_entity_poly.pdbx_seq_one_letter_code
_entity_poly.pdbx_strand_id
1 'polypeptide(L)'
;MEVVMNIISREEAVCLFYAVPFNQENVNKYISIINQTEDVDICFTRNPYKPRLLCTRVIYGNAFDINLYKSQTDQETNNVQENSVENELIAVADNKLKLESKVQLKQFIQIVYRSTDPKSTTYEQRYMSFYDIMSDLRKYTLVFREESNSNFVNWCAAQKFEFLNARIKRKHEDSELRISRRELYVLKSGYRDILLKEIVGIHEKYQDYITDLKKEGYCIVGYCRKSRTTSDRDEVVKSLQNMITGLKSRSLVEYIYVTVSCNAKTPINRRDLKKNMIIDELSGVNGDAQGIQ
;
A
#
# COMPACT_ATOMS: atom_id res chain seq x y z
N MET A 1 -27.47 2.58 0.98
CA MET A 1 -27.17 1.61 -0.09
C MET A 1 -25.70 1.25 0.03
N GLU A 2 -25.44 0.15 0.74
CA GLU A 2 -24.10 -0.42 0.88
C GLU A 2 -23.55 -0.86 -0.47
N VAL A 3 -22.26 -0.64 -0.69
CA VAL A 3 -21.58 -1.18 -1.87
C VAL A 3 -20.75 -2.36 -1.42
N VAL A 4 -21.32 -3.54 -1.64
CA VAL A 4 -20.61 -4.82 -1.65
C VAL A 4 -19.43 -4.69 -2.63
N MET A 5 -18.20 -4.92 -2.17
CA MET A 5 -17.09 -5.12 -3.11
C MET A 5 -17.43 -6.33 -3.97
N ASN A 6 -17.61 -6.14 -5.28
CA ASN A 6 -17.90 -7.24 -6.18
C ASN A 6 -16.62 -8.06 -6.36
N ILE A 7 -16.45 -9.04 -5.47
CA ILE A 7 -15.38 -10.05 -5.49
C ILE A 7 -15.78 -11.04 -6.59
N ILE A 8 -14.93 -11.17 -7.60
CA ILE A 8 -15.12 -12.18 -8.65
C ILE A 8 -15.20 -13.57 -8.02
N SER A 9 -15.98 -14.43 -8.61
CA SER A 9 -16.13 -15.81 -8.16
C SER A 9 -14.82 -16.61 -8.29
N ARG A 10 -14.74 -17.74 -7.58
CA ARG A 10 -13.61 -18.67 -7.70
C ARG A 10 -13.40 -19.12 -9.15
N GLU A 11 -14.49 -19.36 -9.87
CA GLU A 11 -14.51 -19.77 -11.27
C GLU A 11 -13.89 -18.70 -12.19
N GLU A 12 -14.26 -17.43 -11.99
CA GLU A 12 -13.69 -16.29 -12.72
C GLU A 12 -12.22 -16.07 -12.37
N ALA A 13 -11.87 -16.20 -11.09
CA ALA A 13 -10.50 -16.07 -10.62
C ALA A 13 -9.57 -17.13 -11.25
N VAL A 14 -10.05 -18.38 -11.40
CA VAL A 14 -9.28 -19.46 -12.03
C VAL A 14 -9.00 -19.15 -13.49
N CYS A 15 -10.01 -18.72 -14.26
CA CYS A 15 -9.80 -18.31 -15.66
C CYS A 15 -8.83 -17.13 -15.77
N LEU A 16 -8.93 -16.16 -14.85
CA LEU A 16 -8.06 -14.99 -14.82
C LEU A 16 -6.61 -15.36 -14.48
N PHE A 17 -6.39 -16.31 -13.55
CA PHE A 17 -5.05 -16.78 -13.18
C PHE A 17 -4.35 -17.50 -14.35
N TYR A 18 -5.06 -18.37 -15.06
CA TYR A 18 -4.53 -19.08 -16.23
C TYR A 18 -4.55 -18.26 -17.54
N ALA A 19 -4.99 -17.00 -17.48
CA ALA A 19 -5.10 -16.09 -18.62
C ALA A 19 -5.92 -16.64 -19.79
N VAL A 20 -7.02 -17.34 -19.49
CA VAL A 20 -7.94 -17.93 -20.47
C VAL A 20 -9.30 -17.23 -20.46
N PRO A 21 -10.05 -17.23 -21.59
CA PRO A 21 -11.41 -16.72 -21.62
C PRO A 21 -12.33 -17.46 -20.64
N PHE A 22 -13.23 -16.72 -20.00
CA PHE A 22 -14.24 -17.30 -19.11
C PHE A 22 -15.29 -18.09 -19.92
N ASN A 23 -15.30 -19.40 -19.75
CA ASN A 23 -16.32 -20.33 -20.24
C ASN A 23 -16.30 -21.63 -19.42
N GLN A 24 -17.38 -22.41 -19.45
CA GLN A 24 -17.53 -23.58 -18.59
C GLN A 24 -16.47 -24.67 -18.82
N GLU A 25 -16.02 -24.83 -20.07
CA GLU A 25 -14.98 -25.80 -20.42
C GLU A 25 -13.64 -25.47 -19.74
N ASN A 26 -13.23 -24.21 -19.82
CA ASN A 26 -12.03 -23.69 -19.18
C ASN A 26 -12.14 -23.77 -17.66
N VAL A 27 -13.26 -23.35 -17.07
CA VAL A 27 -13.49 -23.43 -15.62
C VAL A 27 -13.29 -24.86 -15.12
N ASN A 28 -13.98 -25.83 -15.74
CA ASN A 28 -13.89 -27.24 -15.34
C ASN A 28 -12.46 -27.79 -15.45
N LYS A 29 -11.78 -27.48 -16.56
CA LYS A 29 -10.41 -27.93 -16.81
C LYS A 29 -9.43 -27.40 -15.75
N TYR A 30 -9.45 -26.10 -15.49
CA TYR A 30 -8.46 -25.46 -14.63
C TYR A 30 -8.78 -25.60 -13.13
N ILE A 31 -10.05 -25.72 -12.74
CA ILE A 31 -10.41 -26.13 -11.38
C ILE A 31 -9.92 -27.55 -11.10
N SER A 32 -10.09 -28.48 -12.06
CA SER A 32 -9.58 -29.85 -11.92
C SER A 32 -8.07 -29.88 -11.70
N ILE A 33 -7.31 -29.01 -12.38
CA ILE A 33 -5.85 -28.91 -12.22
C ILE A 33 -5.49 -28.43 -10.80
N ILE A 34 -6.17 -27.41 -10.29
CA ILE A 34 -5.92 -26.90 -8.93
C ILE A 34 -6.27 -27.97 -7.90
N ASN A 35 -7.43 -28.61 -8.02
CA ASN A 35 -7.88 -29.64 -7.08
C ASN A 35 -7.01 -30.91 -7.10
N GLN A 36 -6.35 -31.20 -8.22
CA GLN A 36 -5.37 -32.29 -8.33
C GLN A 36 -3.99 -31.91 -7.76
N THR A 37 -3.73 -30.63 -7.55
CA THR A 37 -2.47 -30.15 -6.97
C THR A 37 -2.62 -30.13 -5.45
N GLU A 38 -1.81 -30.93 -4.76
CA GLU A 38 -1.83 -31.00 -3.30
C GLU A 38 -1.37 -29.67 -2.67
N ASP A 39 -1.95 -29.34 -1.53
CA ASP A 39 -1.55 -28.22 -0.68
C ASP A 39 -1.62 -26.82 -1.32
N VAL A 40 -2.40 -26.59 -2.37
CA VAL A 40 -2.58 -25.24 -2.96
C VAL A 40 -4.04 -24.84 -3.13
N ASP A 41 -4.32 -23.55 -3.06
CA ASP A 41 -5.61 -23.00 -3.47
C ASP A 41 -5.47 -21.60 -4.07
N ILE A 42 -6.52 -21.17 -4.77
CA ILE A 42 -6.59 -19.85 -5.40
C ILE A 42 -7.14 -18.82 -4.42
N CYS A 43 -6.39 -17.73 -4.26
CA CYS A 43 -6.67 -16.69 -3.28
C CYS A 43 -6.29 -15.30 -3.81
N PHE A 44 -6.63 -14.28 -3.06
CA PHE A 44 -6.24 -12.90 -3.33
C PHE A 44 -5.88 -12.18 -2.04
N THR A 45 -5.09 -11.12 -2.14
CA THR A 45 -4.84 -10.26 -0.98
C THR A 45 -5.73 -9.03 -1.02
N ARG A 46 -5.18 -7.87 -1.41
CA ARG A 46 -5.92 -6.60 -1.45
C ARG A 46 -6.69 -6.38 -2.75
N ASN A 47 -6.44 -7.18 -3.79
CA ASN A 47 -7.04 -7.00 -5.10
C ASN A 47 -7.68 -8.31 -5.60
N PRO A 48 -9.02 -8.43 -5.63
CA PRO A 48 -9.71 -9.63 -6.08
C PRO A 48 -9.56 -9.89 -7.59
N TYR A 49 -8.98 -8.97 -8.36
CA TYR A 49 -8.68 -9.16 -9.79
C TYR A 49 -7.21 -9.55 -10.03
N LYS A 50 -6.49 -9.93 -8.97
CA LYS A 50 -5.11 -10.44 -9.05
C LYS A 50 -5.00 -11.76 -8.30
N PRO A 51 -5.60 -12.84 -8.84
CA PRO A 51 -5.56 -14.15 -8.21
C PRO A 51 -4.13 -14.66 -8.08
N ARG A 52 -3.89 -15.39 -7.01
CA ARG A 52 -2.63 -16.05 -6.68
C ARG A 52 -2.91 -17.49 -6.31
N LEU A 53 -2.02 -18.38 -6.71
CA LEU A 53 -1.99 -19.75 -6.20
C LEU A 53 -0.99 -19.79 -5.05
N LEU A 54 -1.44 -20.09 -3.85
CA LEU A 54 -0.59 -20.17 -2.64
C LEU A 54 -0.79 -21.51 -1.94
N CYS A 55 0.22 -21.92 -1.17
CA CYS A 55 0.08 -23.10 -0.35
C CYS A 55 -1.01 -22.90 0.71
N THR A 56 -1.86 -23.90 0.94
CA THR A 56 -2.93 -23.87 1.96
C THR A 56 -2.40 -23.49 3.34
N ARG A 57 -1.21 -23.98 3.74
CA ARG A 57 -0.53 -23.59 4.99
C ARG A 57 -0.26 -22.10 5.11
N VAL A 58 0.10 -21.44 4.00
CA VAL A 58 0.34 -20.00 3.94
C VAL A 58 -0.97 -19.23 3.99
N ILE A 59 -2.01 -19.73 3.31
CA ILE A 59 -3.36 -19.16 3.33
C ILE A 59 -3.89 -19.17 4.77
N TYR A 60 -3.83 -20.31 5.46
CA TYR A 60 -4.31 -20.43 6.84
C TYR A 60 -3.40 -19.71 7.85
N GLY A 61 -2.09 -19.70 7.64
CA GLY A 61 -1.14 -18.95 8.47
C GLY A 61 -1.22 -17.43 8.30
N ASN A 62 -1.93 -16.94 7.27
CA ASN A 62 -2.12 -15.52 7.02
C ASN A 62 -3.54 -15.23 6.50
N ALA A 63 -4.53 -15.76 7.19
CA ALA A 63 -5.95 -15.62 6.83
C ALA A 63 -6.48 -14.18 6.97
N PHE A 64 -5.67 -13.26 7.50
CA PHE A 64 -6.01 -11.84 7.64
C PHE A 64 -5.67 -11.01 6.38
N ASP A 65 -4.56 -11.30 5.69
CA ASP A 65 -4.19 -10.60 4.44
C ASP A 65 -4.56 -11.42 3.20
N ILE A 66 -4.82 -12.73 3.34
CA ILE A 66 -5.14 -13.65 2.25
C ILE A 66 -6.60 -14.10 2.34
N ASN A 67 -7.36 -13.71 1.32
CA ASN A 67 -8.78 -14.03 1.16
C ASN A 67 -8.96 -15.13 0.11
N LEU A 68 -9.84 -16.10 0.41
CA LEU A 68 -10.24 -17.12 -0.55
C LEU A 68 -11.40 -16.60 -1.41
N TYR A 69 -11.40 -17.02 -2.68
CA TYR A 69 -12.54 -16.75 -3.56
C TYR A 69 -13.69 -17.71 -3.21
N LYS A 70 -14.90 -17.16 -3.08
CA LYS A 70 -16.12 -17.95 -2.91
C LYS A 70 -16.60 -18.49 -4.25
N SER A 71 -17.17 -19.69 -4.26
CA SER A 71 -17.84 -20.25 -5.45
C SER A 71 -19.12 -19.48 -5.73
N GLN A 72 -19.60 -19.48 -6.97
CA GLN A 72 -20.85 -18.81 -7.34
C GLN A 72 -22.06 -19.28 -6.50
N THR A 73 -22.11 -20.57 -6.13
CA THR A 73 -23.17 -21.15 -5.28
C THR A 73 -23.15 -20.69 -3.83
N ASP A 74 -22.01 -20.22 -3.31
CA ASP A 74 -21.84 -19.81 -1.90
C ASP A 74 -22.11 -18.31 -1.67
N GLN A 75 -22.21 -17.54 -2.76
CA GLN A 75 -22.49 -16.10 -2.70
C GLN A 75 -24.00 -15.81 -2.59
N GLU A 76 -24.87 -16.75 -2.98
CA GLU A 76 -26.33 -16.56 -3.00
C GLU A 76 -26.99 -16.77 -1.61
N THR A 77 -26.34 -17.47 -0.68
CA THR A 77 -26.91 -17.86 0.63
C THR A 77 -26.71 -16.86 1.77
N ASN A 78 -25.77 -15.90 1.65
CA ASN A 78 -25.38 -15.00 2.75
C ASN A 78 -26.19 -13.69 2.87
N ASN A 79 -27.06 -13.36 1.91
CA ASN A 79 -27.81 -12.10 1.87
C ASN A 79 -28.97 -11.97 2.90
N VAL A 80 -29.18 -12.95 3.78
CA VAL A 80 -30.37 -13.02 4.68
C VAL A 80 -30.07 -12.66 6.15
N GLN A 81 -28.79 -12.60 6.58
CA GLN A 81 -28.44 -12.49 8.01
C GLN A 81 -27.80 -11.15 8.46
N GLU A 82 -27.54 -10.18 7.59
CA GLU A 82 -26.78 -8.96 7.94
C GLU A 82 -27.56 -7.84 8.66
N ASN A 83 -28.89 -7.96 8.84
CA ASN A 83 -29.74 -6.85 9.31
C ASN A 83 -29.73 -6.56 10.84
N SER A 84 -28.90 -7.20 11.67
CA SER A 84 -28.99 -7.06 13.13
C SER A 84 -27.85 -6.29 13.83
N VAL A 85 -26.88 -5.72 13.09
CA VAL A 85 -25.68 -5.10 13.68
C VAL A 85 -25.63 -3.56 13.52
N GLU A 86 -26.60 -2.94 12.84
CA GLU A 86 -26.56 -1.52 12.45
C GLU A 86 -26.64 -0.48 13.59
N ASN A 87 -26.88 -0.88 14.85
CA ASN A 87 -27.21 0.08 15.93
C ASN A 87 -26.07 0.50 16.88
N GLU A 88 -24.80 0.11 16.66
CA GLU A 88 -23.69 0.52 17.55
C GLU A 88 -22.66 1.53 16.97
N LEU A 89 -22.78 1.97 15.70
CA LEU A 89 -21.75 2.83 15.07
C LEU A 89 -22.00 4.34 15.13
N ILE A 90 -23.05 4.80 15.81
CA ILE A 90 -23.40 6.23 15.92
C ILE A 90 -23.05 6.77 17.31
N ALA A 91 -21.78 6.75 17.71
CA ALA A 91 -21.25 7.65 18.77
C ALA A 91 -19.74 7.48 19.00
N VAL A 92 -18.86 7.86 18.05
CA VAL A 92 -17.51 8.34 18.42
C VAL A 92 -17.10 9.48 17.49
N ALA A 93 -16.71 10.59 18.11
CA ALA A 93 -16.68 11.95 17.57
C ALA A 93 -15.44 12.31 16.72
N ASP A 94 -15.64 13.26 15.80
CA ASP A 94 -14.79 14.41 15.45
C ASP A 94 -13.27 14.30 15.14
N ASN A 95 -12.68 13.11 14.98
CA ASN A 95 -11.34 12.99 14.38
C ASN A 95 -11.43 12.48 12.94
N LYS A 96 -11.79 13.37 12.01
CA LYS A 96 -11.70 13.05 10.57
C LYS A 96 -10.22 12.87 10.19
N LEU A 97 -9.78 11.61 10.06
CA LEU A 97 -8.44 11.20 9.63
C LEU A 97 -7.88 12.11 8.52
N LYS A 98 -6.59 12.43 8.59
CA LYS A 98 -5.90 13.27 7.60
C LYS A 98 -4.56 12.67 7.17
N LEU A 99 -4.15 13.01 5.96
CA LEU A 99 -2.82 12.74 5.44
C LEU A 99 -1.87 13.79 6.02
N GLU A 100 -0.83 13.32 6.71
CA GLU A 100 0.12 14.18 7.43
C GLU A 100 1.46 14.30 6.71
N SER A 101 1.74 13.38 5.79
CA SER A 101 3.01 13.36 5.05
C SER A 101 2.84 13.50 3.55
N LYS A 102 3.85 14.10 2.89
CA LYS A 102 3.92 14.18 1.41
C LYS A 102 3.91 12.79 0.75
N VAL A 103 4.36 11.75 1.45
CA VAL A 103 4.36 10.36 0.96
C VAL A 103 2.93 9.81 0.92
N GLN A 104 2.18 9.93 2.01
CA GLN A 104 0.77 9.54 2.07
C GLN A 104 -0.07 10.33 1.06
N LEU A 105 0.15 11.65 0.96
CA LEU A 105 -0.52 12.49 -0.03
C LEU A 105 -0.22 12.04 -1.47
N LYS A 106 1.03 11.69 -1.76
CA LYS A 106 1.41 11.18 -3.09
C LYS A 106 0.65 9.89 -3.43
N GLN A 107 0.62 8.93 -2.52
CA GLN A 107 -0.11 7.67 -2.72
C GLN A 107 -1.60 7.91 -2.96
N PHE A 108 -2.21 8.79 -2.14
CA PHE A 108 -3.61 9.15 -2.28
C PHE A 108 -3.90 9.77 -3.65
N ILE A 109 -3.11 10.77 -4.08
CA ILE A 109 -3.28 11.45 -5.37
C ILE A 109 -3.19 10.48 -6.55
N GLN A 110 -2.22 9.56 -6.53
CA GLN A 110 -2.01 8.59 -7.62
C GLN A 110 -3.19 7.64 -7.79
N ILE A 111 -3.88 7.30 -6.71
CA ILE A 111 -5.04 6.42 -6.75
C ILE A 111 -6.30 7.21 -7.10
N VAL A 112 -6.48 8.41 -6.54
CA VAL A 112 -7.68 9.23 -6.71
C VAL A 112 -7.79 9.85 -8.09
N TYR A 113 -6.70 10.37 -8.66
CA TYR A 113 -6.71 11.10 -9.93
C TYR A 113 -5.93 10.35 -11.00
N ARG A 114 -6.65 9.85 -12.02
CA ARG A 114 -6.05 9.13 -13.15
C ARG A 114 -6.28 9.86 -14.47
N SER A 115 -5.30 9.76 -15.38
CA SER A 115 -5.42 10.29 -16.74
C SER A 115 -5.98 9.25 -17.72
N THR A 116 -5.95 7.97 -17.35
CA THR A 116 -6.42 6.84 -18.16
C THR A 116 -7.66 6.20 -17.52
N ASP A 117 -8.55 5.66 -18.36
CA ASP A 117 -9.77 5.01 -17.90
C ASP A 117 -9.43 3.73 -17.12
N PRO A 118 -9.75 3.66 -15.82
CA PRO A 118 -9.52 2.46 -15.02
C PRO A 118 -10.51 1.33 -15.34
N LYS A 119 -11.48 1.53 -16.24
CA LYS A 119 -12.59 0.61 -16.55
C LYS A 119 -13.35 0.15 -15.31
N SER A 120 -13.52 1.06 -14.36
CA SER A 120 -14.13 0.81 -13.06
C SER A 120 -15.27 1.79 -12.81
N THR A 121 -16.39 1.29 -12.31
CA THR A 121 -17.56 2.08 -11.90
C THR A 121 -17.29 2.94 -10.67
N THR A 122 -16.17 2.71 -9.97
CA THR A 122 -15.74 3.48 -8.80
C THR A 122 -15.18 4.87 -9.15
N TYR A 123 -14.88 5.11 -10.43
CA TYR A 123 -14.40 6.39 -10.94
C TYR A 123 -15.47 7.13 -11.73
N GLU A 124 -15.40 8.45 -11.69
CA GLU A 124 -16.22 9.35 -12.49
C GLU A 124 -15.32 10.27 -13.33
N GLN A 125 -15.72 10.53 -14.58
CA GLN A 125 -14.98 11.42 -15.46
C GLN A 125 -15.31 12.88 -15.12
N ARG A 126 -14.28 13.68 -14.85
CA ARG A 126 -14.42 15.10 -14.48
C ARG A 126 -13.38 15.97 -15.15
N TYR A 127 -13.76 17.21 -15.41
CA TYR A 127 -12.84 18.26 -15.87
C TYR A 127 -12.36 19.07 -14.67
N MET A 128 -11.09 18.92 -14.30
CA MET A 128 -10.52 19.57 -13.12
C MET A 128 -9.32 20.44 -13.48
N SER A 129 -9.29 21.66 -12.95
CA SER A 129 -8.10 22.50 -12.89
C SER A 129 -7.20 22.10 -11.72
N PHE A 130 -5.98 22.64 -11.65
CA PHE A 130 -5.13 22.47 -10.47
C PHE A 130 -5.77 23.04 -9.20
N TYR A 131 -6.53 24.12 -9.32
CA TYR A 131 -7.25 24.71 -8.20
C TYR A 131 -8.33 23.76 -7.66
N ASP A 132 -9.10 23.14 -8.56
CA ASP A 132 -10.13 22.16 -8.18
C ASP A 132 -9.52 20.97 -7.45
N ILE A 133 -8.41 20.43 -7.96
CA ILE A 133 -7.69 19.31 -7.35
C ILE A 133 -7.18 19.70 -5.95
N MET A 134 -6.55 20.88 -5.83
CA MET A 134 -6.04 21.36 -4.54
C MET A 134 -7.17 21.58 -3.53
N SER A 135 -8.26 22.23 -3.94
CA SER A 135 -9.43 22.48 -3.10
C SER A 135 -10.08 21.17 -2.62
N ASP A 136 -10.16 20.18 -3.51
CA ASP A 136 -10.67 18.85 -3.18
C ASP A 136 -9.76 18.09 -2.20
N LEU A 137 -8.44 18.14 -2.42
CA LEU A 137 -7.44 17.51 -1.56
C LEU A 137 -7.39 18.10 -0.14
N ARG A 138 -7.63 19.41 0.04
CA ARG A 138 -7.63 20.07 1.37
C ARG A 138 -8.59 19.43 2.38
N LYS A 139 -9.60 18.68 1.92
CA LYS A 139 -10.50 17.90 2.79
C LYS A 139 -9.83 16.68 3.42
N TYR A 140 -8.72 16.21 2.86
CA TYR A 140 -8.07 14.95 3.20
C TYR A 140 -6.64 15.11 3.72
N THR A 141 -5.97 16.26 3.51
CA THR A 141 -4.56 16.45 3.88
C THR A 141 -4.33 17.67 4.78
N LEU A 142 -3.39 17.55 5.72
CA LEU A 142 -2.80 18.69 6.43
C LEU A 142 -1.59 19.26 5.69
N VAL A 143 -0.98 18.46 4.81
CA VAL A 143 0.12 18.89 3.94
C VAL A 143 -0.38 19.95 2.95
N PHE A 144 0.38 21.04 2.79
CA PHE A 144 0.05 22.20 1.95
C PHE A 144 -1.19 23.02 2.40
N ARG A 145 -1.65 22.91 3.66
CA ARG A 145 -2.81 23.67 4.16
C ARG A 145 -2.59 25.19 4.06
N GLU A 146 -1.38 25.65 4.33
CA GLU A 146 -0.98 27.07 4.34
C GLU A 146 -0.14 27.46 3.11
N GLU A 147 0.19 26.50 2.26
CA GLU A 147 1.05 26.75 1.09
C GLU A 147 0.26 27.28 -0.11
N SER A 148 0.95 28.04 -0.96
CA SER A 148 0.36 28.59 -2.19
C SER A 148 0.06 27.48 -3.21
N ASN A 149 -0.92 27.74 -4.11
CA ASN A 149 -1.21 26.84 -5.23
C ASN A 149 0.02 26.62 -6.12
N SER A 150 0.89 27.62 -6.26
CA SER A 150 2.13 27.53 -7.04
C SER A 150 3.09 26.49 -6.47
N ASN A 151 3.24 26.41 -5.14
CA ASN A 151 4.07 25.39 -4.49
C ASN A 151 3.55 23.98 -4.77
N PHE A 152 2.22 23.79 -4.68
CA PHE A 152 1.60 22.51 -4.98
C PHE A 152 1.81 22.10 -6.44
N VAL A 153 1.65 23.02 -7.38
CA VAL A 153 1.87 22.76 -8.82
C VAL A 153 3.32 22.36 -9.08
N ASN A 154 4.28 23.09 -8.51
CA ASN A 154 5.71 22.80 -8.64
C ASN A 154 6.04 21.43 -8.04
N TRP A 155 5.48 21.11 -6.87
CA TRP A 155 5.64 19.79 -6.26
C TRP A 155 5.06 18.68 -7.12
N CYS A 156 3.86 18.87 -7.69
CA CYS A 156 3.26 17.92 -8.60
C CYS A 156 4.13 17.64 -9.83
N ALA A 157 4.69 18.71 -10.44
CA ALA A 157 5.59 18.59 -11.57
C ALA A 157 6.86 17.80 -11.20
N ALA A 158 7.46 18.07 -10.03
CA ALA A 158 8.61 17.33 -9.54
C ALA A 158 8.31 15.84 -9.27
N GLN A 159 7.10 15.52 -8.81
CA GLN A 159 6.68 14.14 -8.52
C GLN A 159 6.26 13.33 -9.76
N LYS A 160 6.09 13.98 -10.93
CA LYS A 160 5.70 13.35 -12.21
C LYS A 160 4.41 12.52 -12.10
N PHE A 161 3.35 13.09 -11.52
CA PHE A 161 2.07 12.40 -11.40
C PHE A 161 1.44 12.04 -12.75
N GLU A 162 0.79 10.87 -12.82
CA GLU A 162 0.15 10.37 -14.05
C GLU A 162 -0.96 11.29 -14.57
N PHE A 163 -1.71 11.94 -13.67
CA PHE A 163 -2.78 12.87 -14.03
C PHE A 163 -2.26 14.09 -14.82
N LEU A 164 -0.95 14.40 -14.77
CA LEU A 164 -0.37 15.48 -15.55
C LEU A 164 -0.38 15.21 -17.06
N ASN A 165 -0.41 13.93 -17.45
CA ASN A 165 -0.46 13.49 -18.84
C ASN A 165 -1.88 13.51 -19.44
N ALA A 166 -2.89 13.85 -18.62
CA ALA A 166 -4.28 13.88 -19.05
C ALA A 166 -4.53 14.88 -20.18
N ARG A 167 -5.52 14.57 -21.03
CA ARG A 167 -5.95 15.47 -22.10
C ARG A 167 -6.42 16.80 -21.50
N ILE A 168 -5.89 17.89 -22.04
CA ILE A 168 -6.24 19.25 -21.62
C ILE A 168 -7.30 19.82 -22.55
N LYS A 169 -8.40 20.32 -21.98
CA LYS A 169 -9.32 21.23 -22.65
C LYS A 169 -9.10 22.65 -22.13
N ARG A 170 -8.91 23.59 -23.06
CA ARG A 170 -8.86 25.04 -22.76
C ARG A 170 -10.23 25.61 -23.11
N LYS A 171 -10.92 26.21 -22.13
CA LYS A 171 -12.20 26.88 -22.36
C LYS A 171 -12.04 28.36 -22.05
N HIS A 172 -12.64 29.22 -22.87
CA HIS A 172 -12.85 30.63 -22.54
C HIS A 172 -14.00 30.65 -21.52
N GLU A 173 -13.73 31.11 -20.31
CA GLU A 173 -14.79 31.52 -19.38
C GLU A 173 -15.04 33.02 -19.64
N ASP A 174 -16.22 33.56 -19.33
CA ASP A 174 -16.56 34.98 -19.57
C ASP A 174 -15.67 35.98 -18.79
N SER A 175 -14.73 35.48 -17.98
CA SER A 175 -13.64 36.25 -17.41
C SER A 175 -12.38 36.03 -18.25
N GLU A 176 -11.63 37.10 -18.55
CA GLU A 176 -10.46 37.20 -19.44
C GLU A 176 -9.29 36.20 -19.19
N LEU A 177 -9.42 35.29 -18.23
CA LEU A 177 -8.41 34.31 -17.84
C LEU A 177 -8.70 32.94 -18.46
N ARG A 178 -7.79 32.47 -19.32
CA ARG A 178 -7.81 31.12 -19.89
C ARG A 178 -7.48 30.07 -18.81
N ILE A 179 -8.49 29.38 -18.30
CA ILE A 179 -8.29 28.28 -17.34
C ILE A 179 -8.13 26.95 -18.09
N SER A 180 -7.01 26.28 -17.84
CA SER A 180 -6.71 24.94 -18.35
C SER A 180 -7.34 23.88 -17.45
N ARG A 181 -8.24 23.04 -18.00
CA ARG A 181 -8.85 21.92 -17.28
C ARG A 181 -8.42 20.58 -17.88
N ARG A 182 -8.14 19.61 -17.03
CA ARG A 182 -7.74 18.24 -17.40
C ARG A 182 -8.93 17.31 -17.31
N GLU A 183 -9.05 16.44 -18.29
CA GLU A 183 -10.00 15.33 -18.30
C GLU A 183 -9.44 14.19 -17.45
N LEU A 184 -10.01 13.98 -16.27
CA LEU A 184 -9.54 13.02 -15.28
C LEU A 184 -10.61 12.01 -14.92
N TYR A 185 -10.19 10.78 -14.63
CA TYR A 185 -10.99 9.80 -13.92
C TYR A 185 -10.72 9.96 -12.44
N VAL A 186 -11.75 10.38 -11.69
CA VAL A 186 -11.65 10.72 -10.28
C VAL A 186 -12.40 9.69 -9.45
N LEU A 187 -11.75 9.15 -8.42
CA LEU A 187 -12.38 8.19 -7.51
C LEU A 187 -13.61 8.85 -6.82
N LYS A 188 -14.75 8.16 -6.73
CA LYS A 188 -15.95 8.70 -6.06
C LYS A 188 -15.73 8.88 -4.55
N SER A 189 -16.39 9.86 -3.95
CA SER A 189 -16.15 10.30 -2.56
C SER A 189 -16.20 9.17 -1.52
N GLY A 190 -17.17 8.25 -1.60
CA GLY A 190 -17.28 7.12 -0.66
C GLY A 190 -16.05 6.22 -0.60
N TYR A 191 -15.35 6.02 -1.73
CA TYR A 191 -14.12 5.23 -1.78
C TYR A 191 -12.88 6.01 -1.32
N ARG A 192 -12.94 7.34 -1.33
CA ARG A 192 -11.82 8.17 -0.87
C ARG A 192 -11.62 8.07 0.63
N ASP A 193 -12.71 8.01 1.40
CA ASP A 193 -12.64 7.86 2.86
C ASP A 193 -12.10 6.47 3.25
N ILE A 194 -12.46 5.42 2.49
CA ILE A 194 -11.89 4.07 2.65
C ILE A 194 -10.39 4.09 2.35
N LEU A 195 -10.00 4.63 1.20
CA LEU A 195 -8.60 4.77 0.80
C LEU A 195 -7.79 5.57 1.83
N LEU A 196 -8.38 6.61 2.41
CA LEU A 196 -7.75 7.42 3.46
C LEU A 196 -7.45 6.57 4.70
N LYS A 197 -8.43 5.79 5.18
CA LYS A 197 -8.23 4.86 6.30
C LYS A 197 -7.13 3.84 6.00
N GLU A 198 -7.09 3.30 4.78
CA GLU A 198 -6.05 2.34 4.39
C GLU A 198 -4.65 2.94 4.39
N ILE A 199 -4.48 4.15 3.85
CA ILE A 199 -3.18 4.83 3.77
C ILE A 199 -2.69 5.24 5.16
N VAL A 200 -3.58 5.78 6.00
CA VAL A 200 -3.20 6.22 7.35
C VAL A 200 -2.93 5.01 8.26
N GLY A 201 -3.80 4.00 8.23
CA GLY A 201 -3.71 2.83 9.08
C GLY A 201 -2.64 1.80 8.67
N ILE A 202 -1.93 1.98 7.55
CA ILE A 202 -0.93 1.00 7.08
C ILE A 202 0.17 0.74 8.11
N HIS A 203 0.54 1.77 8.86
CA HIS A 203 1.62 1.70 9.85
C HIS A 203 1.18 0.90 11.08
N GLU A 204 0.01 1.22 11.63
CA GLU A 204 -0.59 0.53 12.76
C GLU A 204 -0.81 -0.96 12.45
N LYS A 205 -1.43 -1.25 11.29
CA LYS A 205 -1.63 -2.64 10.83
C LYS A 205 -0.34 -3.44 10.73
N TYR A 206 0.74 -2.80 10.28
CA TYR A 206 2.04 -3.47 10.20
C TYR A 206 2.63 -3.72 11.58
N GLN A 207 2.47 -2.81 12.54
CA GLN A 207 2.89 -3.00 13.92
C GLN A 207 2.08 -4.10 14.63
N ASP A 208 0.76 -4.15 14.39
CA ASP A 208 -0.10 -5.22 14.92
C ASP A 208 0.37 -6.58 14.44
N TYR A 209 0.62 -6.72 13.13
CA TYR A 209 1.17 -7.93 12.53
C TYR A 209 2.51 -8.36 13.19
N ILE A 210 3.45 -7.43 13.36
CA ILE A 210 4.72 -7.73 14.02
C ILE A 210 4.50 -8.16 15.48
N THR A 211 3.53 -7.54 16.17
CA THR A 211 3.20 -7.87 17.55
C THR A 211 2.61 -9.26 17.66
N ASP A 212 1.78 -9.67 16.71
CA ASP A 212 1.20 -11.02 16.68
C ASP A 212 2.27 -12.09 16.39
N LEU A 213 3.22 -11.83 15.48
CA LEU A 213 4.37 -12.73 15.29
C LEU A 213 5.15 -12.94 16.60
N LYS A 214 5.34 -11.89 17.39
CA LYS A 214 6.01 -12.02 18.69
C LYS A 214 5.23 -12.86 19.68
N LYS A 215 3.89 -12.74 19.70
CA LYS A 215 3.02 -13.58 20.55
C LYS A 215 3.10 -15.06 20.16
N GLU A 216 3.30 -15.34 18.86
CA GLU A 216 3.53 -16.70 18.34
C GLU A 216 4.94 -17.23 18.66
N GLY A 217 5.80 -16.42 19.28
CA GLY A 217 7.16 -16.81 19.68
C GLY A 217 8.23 -16.50 18.64
N TYR A 218 7.92 -15.76 17.58
CA TYR A 218 8.94 -15.30 16.63
C TYR A 218 9.75 -14.14 17.20
N CYS A 219 11.07 -14.21 17.04
CA CYS A 219 11.99 -13.13 17.34
C CYS A 219 12.20 -12.24 16.10
N ILE A 220 11.96 -10.94 16.26
CA ILE A 220 12.00 -9.99 15.14
C ILE A 220 13.33 -9.23 15.14
N VAL A 221 14.21 -9.61 14.20
CA VAL A 221 15.54 -9.03 14.05
C VAL A 221 15.56 -8.00 12.91
N GLY A 222 15.94 -6.77 13.26
CA GLY A 222 16.20 -5.70 12.31
C GLY A 222 17.63 -5.74 11.79
N TYR A 223 17.81 -5.62 10.48
CA TYR A 223 19.13 -5.47 9.87
C TYR A 223 19.18 -4.24 8.99
N CYS A 224 20.18 -3.38 9.19
CA CYS A 224 20.44 -2.28 8.26
C CYS A 224 21.90 -2.27 7.81
N ARG A 225 22.10 -1.70 6.61
CA ARG A 225 23.39 -1.77 5.93
C ARG A 225 23.66 -0.48 5.19
N LYS A 226 24.90 -0.03 5.26
CA LYS A 226 25.42 0.99 4.37
C LYS A 226 26.47 0.37 3.44
N SER A 227 26.32 0.70 2.15
CA SER A 227 27.30 0.30 1.14
C SER A 227 28.57 1.13 1.29
N ARG A 228 29.68 0.63 0.75
CA ARG A 228 30.91 1.43 0.58
C ARG A 228 30.56 2.76 -0.10
N THR A 229 30.97 3.85 0.51
CA THR A 229 30.68 5.21 0.05
C THR A 229 31.90 6.10 0.27
N THR A 230 31.98 7.18 -0.48
CA THR A 230 32.94 8.29 -0.30
C THR A 230 32.38 9.40 0.59
N SER A 231 31.13 9.25 1.07
CA SER A 231 30.53 10.14 2.07
C SER A 231 31.39 10.23 3.32
N ASP A 232 31.30 11.35 4.01
CA ASP A 232 31.98 11.52 5.28
C ASP A 232 31.40 10.60 6.37
N ARG A 233 32.11 10.52 7.49
CA ARG A 233 31.76 9.67 8.63
C ARG A 233 30.41 10.08 9.22
N ASP A 234 30.17 11.38 9.39
CA ASP A 234 28.99 11.90 10.08
C ASP A 234 27.70 11.68 9.28
N GLU A 235 27.74 11.81 7.95
CA GLU A 235 26.63 11.47 7.05
C GLU A 235 26.31 9.98 7.10
N VAL A 236 27.34 9.13 7.17
CA VAL A 236 27.16 7.68 7.30
C VAL A 236 26.51 7.32 8.63
N VAL A 237 27.02 7.88 9.74
CA VAL A 237 26.45 7.71 11.08
C VAL A 237 24.98 8.16 11.09
N LYS A 238 24.69 9.37 10.61
CA LYS A 238 23.34 9.92 10.55
C LYS A 238 22.40 9.05 9.70
N SER A 239 22.87 8.58 8.54
CA SER A 239 22.08 7.70 7.67
C SER A 239 21.76 6.37 8.35
N LEU A 240 22.74 5.75 9.02
CA LEU A 240 22.55 4.49 9.74
C LEU A 240 21.62 4.69 10.94
N GLN A 241 21.83 5.74 11.73
CA GLN A 241 20.98 6.06 12.87
C GLN A 241 19.51 6.25 12.46
N ASN A 242 19.25 6.93 11.34
CA ASN A 242 17.88 7.06 10.81
C ASN A 242 17.26 5.71 10.44
N MET A 243 18.05 4.78 9.88
CA MET A 243 17.58 3.42 9.58
C MET A 243 17.28 2.65 10.87
N ILE A 244 18.15 2.72 11.88
CA ILE A 244 17.96 2.10 13.19
C ILE A 244 16.68 2.62 13.84
N THR A 245 16.51 3.94 13.90
CA THR A 245 15.30 4.57 14.45
C THR A 245 14.06 4.09 13.72
N GLY A 246 14.11 4.01 12.38
CA GLY A 246 13.00 3.50 11.58
C GLY A 246 12.69 2.01 11.80
N LEU A 247 13.70 1.17 12.06
CA LEU A 247 13.48 -0.23 12.42
C LEU A 247 12.83 -0.36 13.80
N LYS A 248 13.29 0.42 14.79
CA LYS A 248 12.68 0.45 16.13
C LYS A 248 11.24 0.94 16.10
N SER A 249 11.02 2.12 15.54
CA SER A 249 9.70 2.76 15.60
C SER A 249 8.70 2.10 14.67
N ARG A 250 9.12 1.59 13.50
CA ARG A 250 8.18 1.04 12.51
C ARG A 250 8.06 -0.46 12.50
N SER A 251 9.14 -1.18 12.77
CA SER A 251 9.15 -2.63 12.70
C SER A 251 9.26 -3.30 14.07
N LEU A 252 9.16 -2.51 15.15
CA LEU A 252 9.18 -2.98 16.54
C LEU A 252 10.25 -4.05 16.81
N VAL A 253 11.39 -3.94 16.15
CA VAL A 253 12.43 -4.99 16.19
C VAL A 253 13.00 -5.12 17.60
N GLU A 254 13.34 -6.34 17.99
CA GLU A 254 13.89 -6.66 19.31
C GLU A 254 15.41 -6.49 19.32
N TYR A 255 16.05 -6.92 18.23
CA TYR A 255 17.48 -6.81 18.03
C TYR A 255 17.78 -6.10 16.72
N ILE A 256 18.78 -5.21 16.73
CA ILE A 256 19.23 -4.48 15.55
C ILE A 256 20.69 -4.78 15.30
N TYR A 257 20.99 -5.21 14.08
CA TYR A 257 22.36 -5.43 13.63
C TYR A 257 22.68 -4.56 12.43
N VAL A 258 23.92 -4.07 12.38
CA VAL A 258 24.34 -3.07 11.39
C VAL A 258 25.61 -3.47 10.69
N THR A 259 25.65 -3.30 9.38
CA THR A 259 26.89 -3.34 8.60
C THR A 259 27.17 -1.98 7.97
N VAL A 260 28.30 -1.36 8.30
CA VAL A 260 28.59 0.02 7.90
C VAL A 260 29.15 0.14 6.48
N SER A 261 29.96 -0.81 6.04
CA SER A 261 30.71 -0.66 4.78
C SER A 261 30.94 -2.00 4.10
N CYS A 262 29.95 -2.47 3.35
CA CYS A 262 30.08 -3.72 2.60
C CYS A 262 29.43 -3.64 1.21
N ASN A 263 29.76 -4.62 0.36
CA ASN A 263 29.07 -4.81 -0.91
C ASN A 263 27.76 -5.59 -0.66
N ALA A 264 26.69 -5.24 -1.36
CA ALA A 264 25.43 -5.98 -1.30
C ALA A 264 25.60 -7.47 -1.62
N LYS A 265 26.55 -7.82 -2.51
CA LYS A 265 26.84 -9.21 -2.91
C LYS A 265 27.60 -10.01 -1.86
N THR A 266 28.17 -9.39 -0.83
CA THR A 266 28.91 -10.10 0.21
C THR A 266 27.94 -10.89 1.10
N PRO A 267 28.10 -12.21 1.28
CA PRO A 267 27.26 -13.01 2.19
C PRO A 267 27.29 -12.48 3.63
N ILE A 268 26.19 -12.62 4.38
CA ILE A 268 26.03 -12.00 5.71
C ILE A 268 27.10 -12.48 6.71
N ASN A 269 27.40 -13.78 6.72
CA ASN A 269 28.42 -14.39 7.56
C ASN A 269 29.85 -13.92 7.25
N ARG A 270 30.08 -13.32 6.07
CA ARG A 270 31.38 -12.77 5.67
C ARG A 270 31.47 -11.25 5.86
N ARG A 271 30.46 -10.61 6.42
CA ARG A 271 30.45 -9.16 6.70
C ARG A 271 31.07 -8.89 8.08
N ASP A 272 31.64 -7.70 8.25
CA ASP A 272 32.11 -7.21 9.56
C ASP A 272 33.14 -8.11 10.27
N LEU A 273 33.89 -8.94 9.53
CA LEU A 273 35.02 -9.73 10.06
C LEU A 273 36.12 -8.86 10.68
N LYS A 274 36.14 -7.57 10.34
CA LYS A 274 36.95 -6.54 10.98
C LYS A 274 36.01 -5.50 11.57
N LYS A 275 36.19 -5.19 12.86
CA LYS A 275 35.36 -4.21 13.56
C LYS A 275 35.47 -2.85 12.88
N ASN A 276 34.31 -2.22 12.63
CA ASN A 276 34.23 -0.86 12.13
C ASN A 276 33.90 0.09 13.28
N MET A 277 34.72 1.12 13.51
CA MET A 277 34.55 2.04 14.64
C MET A 277 33.24 2.85 14.59
N ILE A 278 32.63 3.01 13.42
CA ILE A 278 31.34 3.71 13.27
C ILE A 278 30.22 3.01 14.07
N ILE A 279 30.32 1.69 14.28
CA ILE A 279 29.29 0.98 15.04
C ILE A 279 29.20 1.46 16.49
N ASP A 280 30.34 1.88 17.06
CA ASP A 280 30.44 2.36 18.43
C ASP A 280 29.81 3.75 18.61
N GLU A 281 29.51 4.46 17.51
CA GLU A 281 28.82 5.75 17.50
C GLU A 281 27.29 5.62 17.32
N LEU A 282 26.80 4.42 16.99
CA LEU A 282 25.38 4.19 16.75
C LEU A 282 24.67 3.86 18.06
N SER A 283 23.55 4.54 18.30
CA SER A 283 22.70 4.28 19.46
C SER A 283 21.64 3.23 19.13
N GLY A 284 21.45 2.28 20.04
CA GLY A 284 20.37 1.31 19.96
C GLY A 284 20.61 0.15 18.99
N VAL A 285 21.88 -0.14 18.69
CA VAL A 285 22.34 -1.33 17.97
C VAL A 285 22.73 -2.42 18.97
N ASN A 286 22.51 -3.68 18.61
CA ASN A 286 22.90 -4.86 19.40
C ASN A 286 24.23 -5.46 18.93
N GLY A 287 24.62 -5.24 17.67
CA GLY A 287 25.92 -5.65 17.15
C GLY A 287 26.03 -5.46 15.64
N ASP A 288 27.03 -6.10 15.06
CA ASP A 288 27.21 -6.17 13.60
C ASP A 288 26.69 -7.49 13.03
N ALA A 289 26.96 -7.75 11.75
CA ALA A 289 26.49 -8.98 11.10
C ALA A 289 27.03 -10.28 11.74
N GLN A 290 28.10 -10.24 12.55
CA GLN A 290 28.60 -11.42 13.26
C GLN A 290 27.75 -11.79 14.47
N GLY A 291 26.99 -10.84 15.03
CA GLY A 291 26.08 -11.10 16.15
C GLY A 291 24.71 -11.67 15.76
N ILE A 292 24.43 -11.83 14.45
CA ILE A 292 23.16 -12.39 13.93
C ILE A 292 23.16 -13.94 13.97
N GLN A 293 24.31 -14.56 14.21
CA GLN A 293 24.50 -16.02 14.12
C GLN A 293 23.93 -16.79 15.31
#